data_AF-A0A958R0P9-F1
#
_entry.id   AF-A0A958R0P9-F1
#
_cell.length_a   1.000
_cell.length_b   1.000
_cell.length_c   1.000
_cell.angle_alpha   90.00
_cell.angle_beta   90.00
_cell.angle_gamma   90.00
#
_symmetry.space_group_name_H-M   'P 1'
#
loop_
_entity.id
_entity.type
_entity.pdbx_description
1 polymer ?
#
loop_
_entity_poly.entity_id
_entity_poly.type
_entity_poly.pdbx_seq_one_letter_code
_entity_poly.pdbx_strand_id
1 'polypeptide(L)'
;MSSDEMREPNTEELEQEKQKIEELMKASDEIVDTVVHMAPFELCKKLATVGVQETYKEAFRALVGDDQYSPQPIVEHWIKAIPKESGPLEKVFLEAAAAKLWDLWLADRPMDRALHFWYQSGYQDQVDEEMDRSFQAWSNLWKELQKRGYQSPTDLPEKLTLAEPPGMHLMLQEWVEDFRRLANEMEKDCPIQVQH
;
A
#
# COMPACT_ATOMS: atom_id res chain seq x y z
N MET A 1 9.67 -49.95 13.15
CA MET A 1 9.51 -48.98 12.04
C MET A 1 8.17 -48.32 12.29
N SER A 2 8.19 -47.07 12.77
CA SER A 2 6.98 -46.34 13.18
C SER A 2 6.37 -45.75 11.92
N SER A 3 5.16 -46.19 11.59
CA SER A 3 4.34 -45.58 10.55
C SER A 3 3.89 -44.21 11.04
N ASP A 4 4.25 -43.15 10.30
CA ASP A 4 3.66 -41.83 10.46
C ASP A 4 2.15 -41.95 10.22
N GLU A 5 1.37 -41.89 11.30
CA GLU A 5 -0.07 -41.66 11.22
C GLU A 5 -0.27 -40.20 10.80
N MET A 6 -0.60 -39.98 9.53
CA MET A 6 -1.23 -38.73 9.11
C MET A 6 -2.61 -38.66 9.77
N ARG A 7 -2.70 -37.96 10.90
CA ARG A 7 -3.97 -37.56 11.51
C ARG A 7 -4.70 -36.67 10.52
N GLU A 8 -5.85 -37.13 10.02
CA GLU A 8 -6.80 -36.25 9.35
C GLU A 8 -7.24 -35.16 10.35
N PRO A 9 -7.22 -33.87 9.96
CA PRO A 9 -7.63 -32.80 10.86
C PRO A 9 -9.09 -32.99 11.27
N ASN A 10 -9.34 -32.98 12.58
CA ASN A 10 -10.68 -33.14 13.13
C ASN A 10 -11.55 -31.95 12.71
N THR A 11 -12.76 -32.19 12.20
CA THR A 11 -13.70 -31.15 11.75
C THR A 11 -13.94 -30.08 12.82
N GLU A 12 -13.92 -30.46 14.10
CA GLU A 12 -14.07 -29.54 15.23
C GLU A 12 -12.84 -28.63 15.45
N GLU A 13 -11.62 -29.13 15.19
CA GLU A 13 -10.38 -28.33 15.26
C GLU A 13 -10.33 -27.31 14.12
N LEU A 14 -10.76 -27.70 12.91
CA LEU A 14 -10.85 -26.81 11.75
C LEU A 14 -11.88 -25.69 11.95
N GLU A 15 -13.02 -26.02 12.56
CA GLU A 15 -14.07 -25.03 12.82
C GLU A 15 -13.65 -24.02 13.89
N GLN A 16 -12.95 -24.48 14.94
CA GLN A 16 -12.34 -23.60 15.94
C GLN A 16 -11.24 -22.72 15.34
N GLU A 17 -10.39 -23.27 14.47
CA GLU A 17 -9.34 -22.51 13.80
C GLU A 17 -9.92 -21.44 12.88
N LYS A 18 -10.96 -21.79 12.10
CA LYS A 18 -11.69 -20.84 11.26
C LYS A 18 -12.29 -19.70 12.07
N GLN A 19 -12.95 -20.01 13.19
CA GLN A 19 -13.54 -18.99 14.06
C GLN A 19 -12.47 -18.06 14.64
N LYS A 20 -11.32 -18.61 15.04
CA LYS A 20 -10.18 -17.82 15.52
C LYS A 20 -9.61 -16.90 14.44
N ILE A 21 -9.54 -17.36 13.19
CA ILE A 21 -9.11 -16.54 12.06
C ILE A 21 -10.10 -15.39 11.83
N GLU A 22 -11.40 -15.66 11.83
CA GLU A 22 -12.44 -14.63 11.66
C GLU A 22 -12.37 -13.57 12.77
N GLU A 23 -12.17 -13.98 14.03
CA GLU A 23 -11.98 -13.06 15.16
C GLU A 23 -10.71 -12.20 15.00
N LEU A 24 -9.60 -12.79 14.57
CA LEU A 24 -8.36 -12.06 14.31
C LEU A 24 -8.50 -11.08 13.15
N MET A 25 -9.20 -11.45 12.08
CA MET A 25 -9.49 -10.56 10.95
C MET A 25 -10.32 -9.37 11.40
N LYS A 26 -11.40 -9.61 12.15
CA LYS A 26 -12.23 -8.53 12.67
C LYS A 26 -11.45 -7.59 13.60
N ALA A 27 -10.65 -8.15 14.51
CA ALA A 27 -9.82 -7.36 15.40
C ALA A 27 -8.75 -6.57 14.62
N SER A 28 -8.20 -7.14 13.55
CA SER A 28 -7.28 -6.46 12.63
C SER A 28 -7.95 -5.25 11.96
N ASP A 29 -9.16 -5.42 11.43
CA ASP A 29 -9.92 -4.34 10.80
C ASP A 29 -10.22 -3.20 11.79
N GLU A 30 -10.63 -3.54 13.02
CA GLU A 30 -10.87 -2.56 14.08
C GLU A 30 -9.60 -1.78 14.46
N ILE A 31 -8.44 -2.45 14.49
CA ILE A 31 -7.14 -1.79 14.73
C ILE A 31 -6.82 -0.80 13.61
N VAL A 32 -6.93 -1.24 12.36
CA VAL A 32 -6.65 -0.39 11.19
C VAL A 32 -7.55 0.84 11.21
N ASP A 33 -8.86 0.65 11.39
CA ASP A 33 -9.83 1.75 11.46
C ASP A 33 -9.51 2.73 12.60
N THR A 34 -9.23 2.20 13.79
CA THR A 34 -8.85 3.02 14.95
C THR A 34 -7.60 3.86 14.67
N VAL A 35 -6.56 3.24 14.09
CA VAL A 35 -5.30 3.92 13.78
C VAL A 35 -5.52 5.01 12.74
N VAL A 36 -6.25 4.72 11.66
CA VAL A 36 -6.57 5.68 10.58
C VAL A 36 -7.24 6.95 11.11
N HIS A 37 -8.03 6.85 12.18
CA HIS A 37 -8.72 8.02 12.77
C HIS A 37 -8.00 8.65 13.98
N MET A 38 -6.94 8.02 14.50
CA MET A 38 -6.20 8.52 15.68
C MET A 38 -5.44 9.83 15.45
N ALA A 39 -5.37 10.75 16.41
CA ALA A 39 -4.52 11.92 16.24
C ALA A 39 -3.02 11.53 16.19
N PRO A 40 -2.16 12.20 15.40
CA PRO A 40 -0.75 11.80 15.26
C PRO A 40 0.01 11.73 16.59
N PHE A 41 -0.25 12.69 17.49
CA PHE A 41 0.35 12.71 18.82
C PHE A 41 -0.07 11.50 19.67
N GLU A 42 -1.35 11.12 19.62
CA GLU A 42 -1.87 9.96 20.33
C GLU A 42 -1.28 8.65 19.78
N LEU A 43 -1.12 8.56 18.45
CA LEU A 43 -0.48 7.43 17.80
C LEU A 43 0.97 7.26 18.24
N CYS A 44 1.75 8.35 18.26
CA CYS A 44 3.13 8.32 18.74
C CYS A 44 3.21 7.91 20.21
N LYS A 45 2.28 8.41 21.05
CA LYS A 45 2.19 8.00 22.46
C LYS A 45 1.89 6.51 22.59
N LYS A 46 0.99 5.96 21.77
CA LYS A 46 0.65 4.53 21.78
C LYS A 46 1.81 3.67 21.29
N LEU A 47 2.51 4.08 20.24
CA LEU A 47 3.74 3.45 19.77
C LEU A 47 4.82 3.38 20.88
N ALA A 48 4.99 4.45 21.66
CA ALA A 48 5.90 4.44 22.79
C ALA A 48 5.54 3.39 23.86
N THR A 49 4.25 3.14 24.10
CA THR A 49 3.82 2.13 25.08
C THR A 49 4.14 0.69 24.67
N VAL A 50 4.27 0.43 23.37
CA VAL A 50 4.66 -0.89 22.83
C VAL A 50 6.16 -1.02 22.63
N GLY A 51 6.95 0.00 23.00
CA GLY A 51 8.42 -0.05 22.97
C GLY A 51 9.07 0.67 21.78
N VAL A 52 8.30 1.36 20.93
CA VAL A 52 8.85 2.14 19.83
C VAL A 52 9.27 3.53 20.34
N GLN A 53 10.57 3.73 20.53
CA GLN A 53 11.14 4.93 21.17
C GLN A 53 11.36 6.09 20.18
N GLU A 54 11.62 5.79 18.90
CA GLU A 54 11.97 6.78 17.88
C GLU A 54 10.80 7.03 16.91
N THR A 55 9.83 7.85 17.34
CA THR A 55 8.62 8.17 16.57
C THR A 55 8.55 9.64 16.16
N TYR A 56 9.68 10.33 16.06
CA TYR A 56 9.74 11.69 15.54
C TYR A 56 9.88 11.67 14.01
N LYS A 57 9.34 12.70 13.34
CA LYS A 57 9.33 12.79 11.88
C LYS A 57 10.71 12.64 11.25
N GLU A 58 11.74 13.23 11.86
CA GLU A 58 13.11 13.20 11.37
C GLU A 58 13.72 11.80 11.49
N ALA A 59 13.52 11.13 12.62
CA ALA A 59 13.97 9.75 12.83
C ALA A 59 13.24 8.78 11.88
N PHE A 60 11.92 8.97 11.72
CA PHE A 60 11.12 8.21 10.77
C PHE A 60 11.65 8.35 9.34
N ARG A 61 11.95 9.59 8.90
CA ARG A 61 12.54 9.85 7.58
C ARG A 61 13.92 9.20 7.41
N ALA A 62 14.75 9.22 8.46
CA ALA A 62 16.05 8.57 8.44
C ALA A 62 15.96 7.05 8.28
N LEU A 63 14.93 6.41 8.85
CA LEU A 63 14.70 4.96 8.74
C LEU A 63 14.24 4.52 7.35
N VAL A 64 13.54 5.37 6.60
CA VAL A 64 13.04 5.06 5.26
C VAL A 64 14.16 5.03 4.23
N GLY A 65 15.14 5.94 4.32
CA GLY A 65 16.09 6.18 3.24
C GLY A 65 15.43 6.89 2.04
N ASP A 66 16.17 7.12 0.95
CA ASP A 66 15.69 7.95 -0.17
C ASP A 66 14.86 7.18 -1.20
N ASP A 67 15.06 5.86 -1.34
CA ASP A 67 14.52 5.07 -2.45
C ASP A 67 13.43 4.05 -2.04
N GLN A 68 12.96 4.08 -0.79
CA GLN A 68 11.92 3.16 -0.31
C GLN A 68 10.52 3.78 -0.44
N TYR A 69 9.54 2.99 -0.91
CA TYR A 69 8.13 3.38 -1.12
C TYR A 69 7.13 2.48 -0.37
N SER A 70 7.63 1.80 0.66
CA SER A 70 6.87 0.88 1.51
C SER A 70 7.14 1.17 2.98
N PRO A 71 6.13 1.09 3.87
CA PRO A 71 6.32 1.25 5.30
C PRO A 71 7.01 0.02 5.93
N GLN A 72 7.15 -1.09 5.18
CA GLN A 72 7.67 -2.36 5.67
C GLN A 72 9.04 -2.26 6.37
N PRO A 73 10.05 -1.53 5.86
CA PRO A 73 11.34 -1.40 6.54
C PRO A 73 11.22 -0.78 7.94
N ILE A 74 10.28 0.16 8.11
CA ILE A 74 10.00 0.81 9.39
C ILE A 74 9.36 -0.19 10.35
N VAL A 75 8.37 -0.94 9.88
CA VAL A 75 7.69 -1.98 10.66
C VAL A 75 8.71 -3.02 11.13
N GLU A 76 9.58 -3.50 10.25
CA GLU A 76 10.62 -4.47 10.60
C GLU A 76 11.63 -3.90 11.60
N HIS A 77 12.01 -2.63 11.44
CA HIS A 77 12.87 -1.95 12.39
C HIS A 77 12.21 -1.87 13.78
N TRP A 78 10.93 -1.47 13.85
CA TRP A 78 10.19 -1.40 15.10
C TRP A 78 10.01 -2.75 15.76
N ILE A 79 9.62 -3.79 15.01
CA ILE A 79 9.48 -5.15 15.56
C ILE A 79 10.79 -5.64 16.17
N LYS A 80 11.93 -5.40 15.52
CA LYS A 80 13.26 -5.78 16.04
C LYS A 80 13.63 -5.02 17.32
N ALA A 81 13.10 -3.81 17.52
CA ALA A 81 13.38 -2.98 18.69
C ALA A 81 12.49 -3.32 19.90
N ILE A 82 11.36 -4.01 19.69
CA ILE A 82 10.42 -4.37 20.77
C ILE A 82 11.00 -5.56 21.57
N PRO A 83 11.12 -5.46 22.90
CA PRO A 83 11.80 -6.46 23.74
C PRO A 83 11.03 -7.78 23.94
N LYS A 84 9.83 -7.91 23.36
CA LYS A 84 8.98 -9.11 23.43
C LYS A 84 8.54 -9.49 22.03
N GLU A 85 8.31 -10.79 21.81
CA GLU A 85 7.68 -11.25 20.56
C GLU A 85 6.35 -10.54 20.35
N SER A 86 6.27 -9.76 19.27
CA SER A 86 5.05 -9.07 18.89
C SER A 86 4.02 -10.07 18.41
N GLY A 87 2.84 -10.03 19.02
CA GLY A 87 1.70 -10.83 18.57
C GLY A 87 1.18 -10.38 17.20
N PRO A 88 0.34 -11.18 16.53
CA PRO A 88 -0.20 -10.85 15.21
C PRO A 88 -0.94 -9.50 15.18
N LEU A 89 -1.73 -9.19 16.21
CA LEU A 89 -2.45 -7.91 16.31
C LEU A 89 -1.52 -6.71 16.56
N GLU A 90 -0.39 -6.93 17.22
CA GLU A 90 0.62 -5.88 17.41
C GLU A 90 1.34 -5.57 16.10
N LYS A 91 1.64 -6.61 15.30
CA LYS A 91 2.16 -6.44 13.95
C LYS A 91 1.21 -5.61 13.08
N VAL A 92 -0.10 -5.94 13.10
CA VAL A 92 -1.12 -5.16 12.40
C VAL A 92 -1.15 -3.70 12.87
N PHE A 93 -1.08 -3.46 14.19
CA PHE A 93 -1.01 -2.11 14.73
C PHE A 93 0.22 -1.34 14.24
N LEU A 94 1.40 -1.97 14.24
CA LEU A 94 2.65 -1.34 13.77
C LEU A 94 2.60 -1.04 12.27
N GLU A 95 2.05 -1.94 11.46
CA GLU A 95 1.84 -1.74 10.02
C GLU A 95 0.89 -0.57 9.74
N ALA A 96 -0.27 -0.54 10.42
CA ALA A 96 -1.23 0.54 10.29
C ALA A 96 -0.63 1.89 10.76
N ALA A 97 0.13 1.87 11.85
CA ALA A 97 0.77 3.06 12.39
C ALA A 97 1.85 3.61 11.46
N ALA A 98 2.70 2.74 10.91
CA ALA A 98 3.74 3.11 9.96
C ALA A 98 3.12 3.69 8.68
N ALA A 99 2.08 3.05 8.14
CA ALA A 99 1.35 3.54 6.96
C ALA A 99 0.76 4.93 7.21
N LYS A 100 0.09 5.13 8.35
CA LYS A 100 -0.48 6.44 8.70
C LYS A 100 0.57 7.54 8.85
N LEU A 101 1.67 7.24 9.54
CA LEU A 101 2.75 8.20 9.73
C LEU A 101 3.46 8.50 8.41
N TRP A 102 3.53 7.52 7.50
CA TRP A 102 4.00 7.73 6.14
C TRP A 102 3.12 8.75 5.41
N ASP A 103 1.80 8.52 5.34
CA ASP A 103 0.86 9.43 4.67
C ASP A 103 0.96 10.87 5.22
N LEU A 104 1.20 11.01 6.53
CA LEU A 104 1.31 12.31 7.19
C LEU A 104 2.66 13.00 6.96
N TRP A 105 3.77 12.25 7.01
CA TRP A 105 5.12 12.83 7.06
C TRP A 105 5.89 12.77 5.74
N LEU A 106 5.43 11.93 4.83
CA LEU A 106 5.99 11.67 3.50
C LEU A 106 4.91 11.83 2.41
N ALA A 107 4.05 12.85 2.55
CA ALA A 107 2.98 13.14 1.59
C ALA A 107 3.49 13.40 0.16
N ASP A 108 4.75 13.81 0.02
CA ASP A 108 5.44 14.00 -1.26
C ASP A 108 5.94 12.70 -1.91
N ARG A 109 5.93 11.60 -1.14
CA ARG A 109 6.40 10.26 -1.50
C ARG A 109 5.32 9.21 -1.20
N PRO A 110 4.19 9.21 -1.93
CA PRO A 110 3.09 8.28 -1.71
C PRO A 110 3.53 6.80 -1.87
N MET A 111 2.98 5.93 -1.01
CA MET A 111 3.28 4.49 -0.97
C MET A 111 2.77 3.73 -2.20
N ASP A 112 3.24 2.51 -2.40
CA ASP A 112 2.74 1.57 -3.42
C ASP A 112 1.22 1.36 -3.37
N ARG A 113 0.64 1.33 -2.17
CA ARG A 113 -0.82 1.25 -1.99
C ARG A 113 -1.55 2.43 -2.64
N ALA A 114 -0.98 3.63 -2.64
CA ALA A 114 -1.57 4.79 -3.29
C ALA A 114 -1.59 4.63 -4.82
N LEU A 115 -0.53 4.02 -5.40
CA LEU A 115 -0.51 3.69 -6.83
C LEU A 115 -1.66 2.73 -7.19
N HIS A 116 -1.82 1.68 -6.39
CA HIS A 116 -2.92 0.72 -6.55
C HIS A 116 -4.29 1.39 -6.42
N PHE A 117 -4.45 2.28 -5.44
CA PHE A 117 -5.70 3.02 -5.25
C PHE A 117 -6.02 3.92 -6.44
N TRP A 118 -5.05 4.67 -6.97
CA TRP A 118 -5.26 5.53 -8.14
C TRP A 118 -5.53 4.72 -9.40
N TYR A 119 -4.88 3.57 -9.57
CA TYR A 119 -5.20 2.63 -10.62
C TYR A 119 -6.68 2.24 -10.55
N GLN A 120 -7.12 1.67 -9.42
CA GLN A 120 -8.49 1.18 -9.23
C GLN A 120 -9.52 2.30 -9.36
N SER A 121 -9.24 3.46 -8.74
CA SER A 121 -10.12 4.63 -8.80
C SER A 121 -10.31 5.10 -10.22
N GLY A 122 -9.26 5.10 -11.05
CA GLY A 122 -9.40 5.53 -12.43
C GLY A 122 -10.28 4.60 -13.27
N TYR A 123 -10.24 3.28 -13.04
CA TYR A 123 -11.18 2.35 -13.68
C TYR A 123 -12.60 2.50 -13.15
N GLN A 124 -12.77 2.65 -11.83
CA GLN A 124 -14.08 2.85 -11.22
C GLN A 124 -14.73 4.13 -11.77
N ASP A 125 -14.00 5.25 -11.75
CA ASP A 125 -14.48 6.52 -12.27
C ASP A 125 -14.77 6.45 -13.78
N GLN A 126 -14.02 5.65 -14.56
CA GLN A 126 -14.31 5.42 -15.98
C GLN A 126 -15.62 4.63 -16.18
N VAL A 127 -15.86 3.59 -15.37
CA VAL A 127 -17.11 2.82 -15.37
C VAL A 127 -18.30 3.71 -15.00
N ASP A 128 -18.09 4.64 -14.08
CA ASP A 128 -19.09 5.62 -13.64
C ASP A 128 -19.24 6.82 -14.61
N GLU A 129 -18.57 6.78 -15.77
CA GLU A 129 -18.56 7.84 -16.80
C GLU A 129 -18.00 9.20 -16.34
N GLU A 130 -17.25 9.22 -15.24
CA GLU A 130 -16.58 10.39 -14.65
C GLU A 130 -15.17 10.58 -15.23
N MET A 131 -15.10 10.86 -16.53
CA MET A 131 -13.85 10.88 -17.32
C MET A 131 -12.76 11.81 -16.76
N ASP A 132 -13.14 13.00 -16.26
CA ASP A 132 -12.20 13.95 -15.66
C ASP A 132 -11.55 13.39 -14.38
N ARG A 133 -12.32 12.65 -13.57
CA ARG A 133 -11.82 12.03 -12.33
C ARG A 133 -10.93 10.84 -12.63
N SER A 134 -11.30 10.03 -13.62
CA SER A 134 -10.47 8.94 -14.14
C SER A 134 -9.11 9.46 -14.61
N PHE A 135 -9.11 10.50 -15.46
CA PHE A 135 -7.89 11.14 -15.94
C PHE A 135 -7.05 11.71 -14.80
N GLN A 136 -7.66 12.34 -13.80
CA GLN A 136 -6.95 12.86 -12.64
C GLN A 136 -6.28 11.76 -11.81
N ALA A 137 -6.96 10.63 -11.56
CA ALA A 137 -6.41 9.50 -10.83
C ALA A 137 -5.21 8.90 -11.59
N TRP A 138 -5.36 8.63 -12.88
CA TRP A 138 -4.28 8.11 -13.72
C TRP A 138 -3.13 9.10 -13.92
N SER A 139 -3.40 10.42 -13.95
CA SER A 139 -2.36 11.45 -13.98
C SER A 139 -1.53 11.46 -12.70
N ASN A 140 -2.14 11.24 -11.53
CA ASN A 140 -1.43 11.13 -10.26
C ASN A 140 -0.52 9.89 -10.23
N LEU A 141 -1.04 8.75 -10.69
CA LEU A 141 -0.27 7.52 -10.87
C LEU A 141 0.96 7.77 -11.77
N TRP A 142 0.78 8.39 -12.94
CA TRP A 142 1.89 8.68 -13.84
C TRP A 142 2.94 9.62 -13.24
N LYS A 143 2.51 10.74 -12.65
CA LYS A 143 3.42 11.71 -12.02
C LYS A 143 4.29 11.07 -10.95
N GLU A 144 3.73 10.15 -10.18
CA GLU A 144 4.49 9.47 -9.14
C GLU A 144 5.51 8.48 -9.74
N LEU A 145 5.12 7.72 -10.76
CA LEU A 145 6.06 6.86 -11.50
C LEU A 145 7.21 7.69 -12.10
N GLN A 146 6.94 8.88 -12.64
CA GLN A 146 7.99 9.76 -13.15
C GLN A 146 9.02 10.15 -12.08
N LYS A 147 8.58 10.45 -10.85
CA LYS A 147 9.50 10.72 -9.72
C LYS A 147 10.36 9.52 -9.37
N ARG A 148 9.81 8.31 -9.52
CA ARG A 148 10.50 7.03 -9.29
C ARG A 148 11.45 6.64 -10.43
N GLY A 149 11.61 7.50 -11.44
CA GLY A 149 12.56 7.30 -12.55
C GLY A 149 11.96 6.70 -13.82
N TYR A 150 10.64 6.49 -13.86
CA TYR A 150 9.95 6.03 -15.07
C TYR A 150 9.77 7.20 -16.06
N GLN A 151 10.66 7.27 -17.05
CA GLN A 151 10.69 8.39 -18.01
C GLN A 151 9.62 8.31 -19.11
N SER A 152 9.14 7.11 -19.43
CA SER A 152 8.09 6.92 -20.43
C SER A 152 7.17 5.76 -20.06
N PRO A 153 5.85 5.84 -20.32
CA PRO A 153 4.94 4.72 -20.12
C PRO A 153 5.29 3.54 -21.04
N THR A 154 5.95 3.79 -22.18
CA THR A 154 6.46 2.74 -23.09
C THR A 154 7.60 1.93 -22.49
N ASP A 155 8.34 2.50 -21.53
CA ASP A 155 9.52 1.87 -20.93
C ASP A 155 9.15 1.06 -19.68
N LEU A 156 7.91 1.19 -19.19
CA LEU A 156 7.42 0.48 -18.01
C LEU A 156 7.61 -1.04 -18.13
N PRO A 157 7.22 -1.71 -19.24
CA PRO A 157 7.41 -3.16 -19.36
C PRO A 157 8.87 -3.63 -19.20
N GLU A 158 9.84 -2.80 -19.59
CA GLU A 158 11.28 -3.12 -19.51
C GLU A 158 11.91 -2.73 -18.16
N LYS A 159 11.39 -1.69 -17.50
CA LYS A 159 11.91 -1.14 -16.23
C LYS A 159 11.19 -1.64 -14.98
N LEU A 160 10.06 -2.33 -15.13
CA LEU A 160 9.36 -3.00 -14.03
C LEU A 160 10.17 -4.23 -13.58
N THR A 161 11.21 -3.99 -12.79
CA THR A 161 11.84 -5.05 -12.01
C THR A 161 10.86 -5.54 -10.94
N LEU A 162 10.83 -6.87 -10.74
CA LEU A 162 10.02 -7.70 -9.81
C LEU A 162 10.03 -7.30 -8.31
N ALA A 163 10.40 -6.08 -7.96
CA ALA A 163 10.62 -5.64 -6.58
C ALA A 163 9.37 -5.12 -5.85
N GLU A 164 8.19 -5.16 -6.47
CA GLU A 164 6.93 -4.69 -5.92
C GLU A 164 5.93 -5.85 -5.70
N PRO A 165 4.87 -5.68 -4.87
CA PRO A 165 3.94 -6.74 -4.51
C PRO A 165 3.43 -7.54 -5.73
N PRO A 166 3.20 -8.86 -5.59
CA PRO A 166 2.75 -9.70 -6.69
C PRO A 166 1.55 -9.08 -7.43
N GLY A 167 1.70 -8.82 -8.73
CA GLY A 167 0.64 -8.28 -9.58
C GLY A 167 0.73 -6.79 -9.91
N MET A 168 1.51 -5.98 -9.18
CA MET A 168 1.62 -4.53 -9.49
C MET A 168 2.19 -4.26 -10.90
N HIS A 169 3.12 -5.10 -11.36
CA HIS A 169 3.68 -5.00 -12.71
C HIS A 169 2.63 -5.25 -13.82
N LEU A 170 1.70 -6.20 -13.63
CA LEU A 170 0.64 -6.48 -14.60
C LEU A 170 -0.35 -5.33 -14.67
N MET A 171 -0.75 -4.82 -13.49
CA MET A 171 -1.64 -3.66 -13.39
C MET A 171 -1.04 -2.43 -14.08
N LEU A 172 0.25 -2.15 -13.86
CA LEU A 172 0.90 -1.02 -14.51
C LEU A 172 1.01 -1.18 -16.03
N GLN A 173 1.13 -2.41 -16.55
CA GLN A 173 1.08 -2.65 -18.00
C GLN A 173 -0.31 -2.38 -18.59
N GLU A 174 -1.38 -2.91 -17.97
CA GLU A 174 -2.77 -2.68 -18.38
C GLU A 174 -3.10 -1.18 -18.38
N TRP A 175 -2.70 -0.49 -17.31
CA TRP A 175 -2.88 0.96 -17.18
C TRP A 175 -2.26 1.76 -18.33
N VAL A 176 -1.08 1.38 -18.82
CA VAL A 176 -0.41 2.11 -19.92
C VAL A 176 -1.23 2.11 -21.19
N GLU A 177 -1.83 0.97 -21.53
CA GLU A 177 -2.66 0.82 -22.73
C GLU A 177 -3.94 1.66 -22.61
N ASP A 178 -4.58 1.60 -21.44
CA ASP A 178 -5.81 2.31 -21.17
C ASP A 178 -5.63 3.82 -21.05
N PHE A 179 -4.56 4.27 -20.39
CA PHE A 179 -4.23 5.69 -20.29
C PHE A 179 -4.01 6.31 -21.67
N ARG A 180 -3.32 5.61 -22.58
CA ARG A 180 -3.14 6.07 -23.97
C ARG A 180 -4.46 6.14 -24.72
N ARG A 181 -5.33 5.14 -24.57
CA ARG A 181 -6.64 5.13 -25.22
C ARG A 181 -7.47 6.34 -24.77
N LEU A 182 -7.55 6.58 -23.46
CA LEU A 182 -8.32 7.67 -22.88
C LEU A 182 -7.78 9.05 -23.28
N ALA A 183 -6.45 9.23 -23.25
CA ALA A 183 -5.82 10.48 -23.69
C ALA A 183 -6.16 10.81 -25.15
N ASN A 184 -6.14 9.81 -26.04
CA ASN A 184 -6.53 9.98 -27.45
C ASN A 184 -8.03 10.26 -27.63
N GLU A 185 -8.89 9.78 -26.74
CA GLU A 185 -10.34 10.06 -26.75
C GLU A 185 -10.60 11.50 -26.31
N MET A 186 -9.96 11.97 -25.23
CA MET A 186 -10.07 13.36 -24.78
C MET A 186 -9.54 14.38 -25.80
N GLU A 187 -8.45 14.08 -26.52
CA GLU A 187 -7.94 14.93 -27.61
C GLU A 187 -8.91 15.06 -28.79
N LYS A 188 -9.75 14.04 -29.04
CA LYS A 188 -10.78 14.09 -30.08
C LYS A 188 -11.97 14.96 -29.67
N ASP A 189 -12.33 14.94 -28.39
CA ASP A 189 -13.45 15.72 -27.84
C ASP A 189 -13.05 17.16 -27.46
N CYS A 190 -11.76 17.47 -27.37
CA CYS A 190 -11.24 18.81 -27.18
C CYS A 190 -10.02 19.07 -28.10
N PRO A 191 -10.22 19.55 -29.34
CA PRO A 191 -9.14 19.75 -30.30
C PRO A 191 -8.35 21.01 -29.93
N ILE A 192 -7.46 20.91 -28.94
CA ILE A 192 -6.45 21.94 -28.71
C ILE A 192 -5.39 21.74 -29.80
N GLN A 193 -5.40 22.62 -30.79
CA GLN A 193 -4.30 22.74 -31.76
C GLN A 193 -3.05 23.20 -31.01
N VAL A 194 -2.19 22.25 -30.62
CA VAL A 194 -0.84 22.57 -30.16
C VAL A 194 -0.03 22.88 -31.43
N GLN A 195 0.15 24.17 -31.70
CA GLN A 195 1.10 24.63 -32.73
C GLN A 195 2.52 24.24 -32.30
N HIS A 196 3.22 23.58 -33.21
CA HIS A 196 4.63 23.18 -33.12
C HIS A 196 5.59 24.35 -32.88
#